data_AF-R0MRJ8-F1
#
_entry.id   AF-R0MRJ8-F1
#
_cell.length_a   1.000
_cell.length_b   1.000
_cell.length_c   1.000
_cell.angle_alpha   90.00
_cell.angle_beta   90.00
_cell.angle_gamma   90.00
#
_symmetry.space_group_name_H-M   'P 1'
#
loop_
_entity.id
_entity.type
_entity.pdbx_description
1 polymer ?
#
loop_
_entity_poly.entity_id
_entity_poly.type
_entity_poly.pdbx_seq_one_letter_code
_entity_poly.pdbx_strand_id
1 'polypeptide(L)'
;KTKAKEDAKAKADAAKQAIDNATTNDAVTQAKNAGAASVSSVTPTPTAKPAAKQAIDDALKAKNDAIDANNDLTDEEKTAAKADAKAKADAAKQAIDNATTNDAVEKAKNDGVTSVSSVSPTAQAKPSG
;
A
#
# COMPACT_ATOMS: atom_id res chain seq x y z
N LYS A 1 -7.16 -12.52 9.17
CA LYS A 1 -6.44 -12.52 10.46
C LYS A 1 -5.68 -13.84 10.74
N THR A 2 -6.11 -14.98 10.20
CA THR A 2 -5.50 -16.31 10.41
C THR A 2 -4.13 -16.45 9.74
N LYS A 3 -3.99 -16.05 8.47
CA LYS A 3 -2.72 -16.16 7.71
C LYS A 3 -1.55 -15.36 8.32
N ALA A 4 -1.78 -14.13 8.78
CA ALA A 4 -0.73 -13.32 9.45
C ALA A 4 -0.22 -13.99 10.74
N LYS A 5 -1.13 -14.63 11.50
CA LYS A 5 -0.77 -15.36 12.72
C LYS A 5 0.01 -16.64 12.40
N GLU A 6 -0.36 -17.34 11.34
CA GLU A 6 0.36 -18.52 10.85
C GLU A 6 1.75 -18.16 10.33
N ASP A 7 1.88 -17.08 9.53
CA ASP A 7 3.17 -16.60 9.03
C ASP A 7 4.06 -16.09 10.18
N ALA A 8 3.48 -15.42 11.18
CA ALA A 8 4.21 -15.03 12.40
C ALA A 8 4.66 -16.23 13.22
N LYS A 9 3.82 -17.26 13.32
CA LYS A 9 4.19 -18.51 13.99
C LYS A 9 5.32 -19.22 13.24
N ALA A 10 5.23 -19.36 11.92
CA ALA A 10 6.27 -20.01 11.12
C ALA A 10 7.61 -19.28 11.23
N LYS A 11 7.62 -17.94 11.19
CA LYS A 11 8.83 -17.14 11.38
C LYS A 11 9.40 -17.25 12.80
N ALA A 12 8.54 -17.31 13.82
CA ALA A 12 8.98 -17.55 15.20
C ALA A 12 9.57 -18.97 15.38
N ASP A 13 8.96 -19.99 14.78
CA ASP A 13 9.44 -21.38 14.82
C ASP A 13 10.80 -21.51 14.10
N ALA A 14 10.97 -20.87 12.94
CA ALA A 14 12.24 -20.83 12.22
C ALA A 14 13.34 -20.12 13.02
N ALA A 15 13.02 -19.01 13.69
CA ALA A 15 13.95 -18.32 14.57
C ALA A 15 14.38 -19.20 15.76
N LYS A 16 13.45 -19.98 16.33
CA LYS A 16 13.73 -20.91 17.43
C LYS A 16 14.70 -22.01 16.99
N GLN A 17 14.47 -22.60 15.81
CA GLN A 17 15.39 -23.60 15.23
C GLN A 17 16.79 -23.02 14.96
N ALA A 18 16.87 -21.77 14.49
CA ALA A 18 18.15 -21.10 14.26
C ALA A 18 18.93 -20.86 15.57
N ILE A 19 18.23 -20.57 16.68
CA ILE A 19 18.82 -20.46 18.01
C ILE A 19 19.29 -21.82 18.52
N ASP A 20 18.47 -22.87 18.38
CA ASP A 20 18.79 -24.22 18.86
C ASP A 20 20.01 -24.80 18.13
N ASN A 21 20.21 -24.45 16.86
CA ASN A 21 21.35 -24.88 16.05
C ASN A 21 22.62 -23.99 16.22
N ALA A 22 22.52 -22.86 16.92
CA ALA A 22 23.63 -21.94 17.08
C ALA A 22 24.67 -22.49 18.07
N THR A 23 25.93 -22.56 17.64
CA THR A 23 27.04 -23.09 18.46
C THR A 23 27.85 -22.02 19.18
N THR A 24 27.53 -20.73 18.94
CA THR A 24 28.22 -19.58 19.55
C THR A 24 27.22 -18.52 20.03
N ASN A 25 27.63 -17.73 21.02
CA ASN A 25 26.82 -16.63 21.55
C ASN A 25 26.50 -15.56 20.48
N ASP A 26 27.44 -15.32 19.56
CA ASP A 26 27.25 -14.38 18.45
C ASP A 26 26.19 -14.89 17.46
N ALA A 27 26.21 -16.19 17.16
CA ALA A 27 25.21 -16.82 16.29
C ALA A 27 23.81 -16.78 16.94
N VAL A 28 23.71 -17.01 18.25
CA VAL A 28 22.46 -16.86 19.01
C VAL A 28 21.94 -15.42 18.93
N THR A 29 22.81 -14.43 19.10
CA THR A 29 22.45 -13.01 19.03
C THR A 29 21.92 -12.63 17.65
N GLN A 30 22.60 -13.08 16.58
CA GLN A 30 22.16 -12.84 15.21
C GLN A 30 20.82 -13.50 14.91
N ALA A 31 20.62 -14.77 15.32
CA ALA A 31 19.37 -15.49 15.12
C ALA A 31 18.19 -14.81 15.85
N LYS A 32 18.42 -14.33 17.08
CA LYS A 32 17.43 -13.56 17.83
C LYS A 32 17.03 -12.27 17.10
N ASN A 33 18.00 -11.51 16.62
CA ASN A 33 17.75 -10.25 15.92
C ASN A 33 17.00 -10.49 14.60
N ALA A 34 17.41 -11.48 13.81
CA ALA A 34 16.75 -11.85 12.57
C ALA A 34 15.31 -12.35 12.80
N GLY A 35 15.09 -13.13 13.85
CA GLY A 35 13.76 -13.60 14.26
C GLY A 35 12.83 -12.47 14.69
N ALA A 36 13.31 -11.54 15.51
CA ALA A 36 12.55 -10.37 15.95
C ALA A 36 12.15 -9.48 14.76
N ALA A 37 13.09 -9.20 13.86
CA ALA A 37 12.81 -8.44 12.64
C ALA A 37 11.76 -9.15 11.76
N SER A 38 11.94 -10.46 11.56
CA SER A 38 11.03 -11.30 10.77
C SER A 38 9.60 -11.32 11.34
N VAL A 39 9.44 -11.41 12.66
CA VAL A 39 8.11 -11.40 13.31
C VAL A 39 7.50 -9.99 13.31
N SER A 40 8.31 -8.93 13.35
CA SER A 40 7.79 -7.55 13.27
C SER A 40 7.23 -7.18 11.89
N SER A 41 7.68 -7.83 10.81
CA SER A 41 7.20 -7.55 9.44
C SER A 41 5.86 -8.22 9.10
N VAL A 42 5.47 -9.27 9.83
CA VAL A 42 4.29 -10.10 9.55
C VAL A 42 2.98 -9.54 10.08
N THR A 43 3.00 -8.48 10.88
CA THR A 43 1.76 -7.81 11.31
C THR A 43 1.83 -6.32 11.01
N PRO A 44 0.86 -5.77 10.24
CA PRO A 44 0.70 -4.34 10.09
C PRO A 44 0.68 -3.67 11.46
N THR A 45 1.55 -2.68 11.67
CA THR A 45 1.41 -1.86 12.86
C THR A 45 0.03 -1.17 12.82
N PRO A 46 -0.57 -0.84 13.98
CA PRO A 46 -1.87 -0.15 14.02
C PRO A 46 -1.89 1.15 13.20
N THR A 47 -0.72 1.76 13.01
CA THR A 47 -0.52 3.01 12.29
C THR A 47 -0.19 2.85 10.80
N ALA A 48 0.31 1.69 10.37
CA ALA A 48 0.72 1.46 8.98
C ALA A 48 -0.45 1.59 7.99
N LYS A 49 -1.59 0.93 8.28
CA LYS A 49 -2.77 1.00 7.39
C LYS A 49 -3.39 2.40 7.33
N PRO A 50 -3.66 3.11 8.45
CA PRO A 50 -4.14 4.48 8.40
C PRO A 50 -3.21 5.43 7.63
N ALA A 51 -1.89 5.36 7.87
CA ALA A 51 -0.92 6.19 7.16
C ALA A 51 -0.89 5.90 5.65
N ALA A 52 -0.96 4.63 5.25
CA ALA A 52 -1.04 4.24 3.85
C ALA A 52 -2.33 4.75 3.17
N LYS A 53 -3.47 4.67 3.86
CA LYS A 53 -4.74 5.20 3.34
C LYS A 53 -4.71 6.73 3.21
N GLN A 54 -4.10 7.43 4.16
CA GLN A 54 -3.92 8.88 4.09
C GLN A 54 -3.09 9.28 2.86
N ALA A 55 -1.99 8.57 2.58
CA ALA A 55 -1.18 8.84 1.40
C ALA A 55 -1.96 8.67 0.07
N ILE A 56 -2.89 7.72 0.02
CA ILE A 56 -3.79 7.55 -1.14
C ILE A 56 -4.81 8.71 -1.22
N ASP A 57 -5.34 9.16 -0.08
CA ASP A 57 -6.25 10.30 -0.03
C ASP A 57 -5.57 11.60 -0.48
N ASP A 58 -4.33 11.82 -0.05
CA ASP A 58 -3.53 12.98 -0.47
C ASP A 58 -3.24 12.94 -1.97
N ALA A 59 -2.89 11.77 -2.51
CA ALA A 59 -2.68 11.59 -3.94
C ALA A 59 -3.96 11.80 -4.76
N LEU A 60 -5.10 11.32 -4.26
CA LEU A 60 -6.41 11.52 -4.90
C LEU A 60 -6.79 13.01 -4.91
N LYS A 61 -6.59 13.71 -3.78
CA LYS A 61 -6.84 15.15 -3.68
C LYS A 61 -5.98 15.91 -4.69
N ALA A 62 -4.67 15.68 -4.69
CA ALA A 62 -3.75 16.32 -5.62
C ALA A 62 -4.12 16.05 -7.08
N LYS A 63 -4.60 14.83 -7.38
CA LYS A 63 -5.03 14.49 -8.74
C LYS A 63 -6.32 15.20 -9.15
N ASN A 64 -7.30 15.28 -8.25
CA ASN A 64 -8.55 16.00 -8.50
C ASN A 64 -8.29 17.49 -8.70
N ASP A 65 -7.42 18.10 -7.89
CA ASP A 65 -7.03 19.50 -8.02
C ASP A 65 -6.36 19.77 -9.39
N ALA A 66 -5.50 18.86 -9.86
CA ALA A 66 -4.88 18.96 -11.18
C ALA A 66 -5.88 18.80 -12.34
N ILE A 67 -6.90 17.93 -12.19
CA ILE A 67 -7.99 17.77 -13.17
C ILE A 67 -8.86 19.04 -13.21
N ASP A 68 -9.17 19.62 -12.06
CA ASP A 68 -9.98 20.84 -11.96
C ASP A 68 -9.32 22.05 -12.61
N ALA A 69 -8.02 22.19 -12.39
CA ALA A 69 -7.21 23.27 -12.97
C ALA A 69 -7.01 23.15 -14.49
N ASN A 70 -7.34 22.00 -15.09
CA ASN A 70 -7.17 21.79 -16.53
C ASN A 70 -8.34 22.43 -17.31
N ASN A 71 -8.08 23.55 -17.97
CA ASN A 71 -9.07 24.31 -18.76
C ASN A 71 -9.30 23.75 -20.17
N ASP A 72 -8.53 22.74 -20.58
CA ASP A 72 -8.72 22.09 -21.88
C ASP A 72 -9.86 21.07 -21.84
N LEU A 73 -10.26 20.64 -20.64
CA LEU A 73 -11.29 19.64 -20.40
C LEU A 73 -12.68 20.22 -20.22
N THR A 74 -13.69 19.47 -20.65
CA THR A 74 -15.10 19.74 -20.29
C THR A 74 -15.42 19.25 -18.88
N ASP A 75 -16.56 19.69 -18.34
CA ASP A 75 -17.02 19.26 -17.01
C ASP A 75 -17.31 17.75 -16.97
N GLU A 76 -17.80 17.17 -18.06
CA GLU A 76 -18.04 15.73 -18.20
C GLU A 76 -16.72 14.95 -18.16
N GLU A 77 -15.69 15.43 -18.85
CA GLU A 77 -14.36 14.80 -18.87
C GLU A 77 -13.68 14.88 -17.50
N LYS A 78 -13.78 16.02 -16.83
CA LYS A 78 -13.32 16.18 -15.44
C LYS A 78 -14.03 15.21 -14.51
N THR A 79 -15.36 15.10 -14.64
CA THR A 79 -16.17 14.20 -13.82
C THR A 79 -15.78 12.74 -14.03
N ALA A 80 -15.62 12.31 -15.28
CA ALA A 80 -15.20 10.96 -15.62
C ALA A 80 -13.79 10.63 -15.07
N ALA A 81 -12.83 11.54 -15.22
CA ALA A 81 -11.47 11.34 -14.73
C ALA A 81 -11.40 11.29 -13.19
N LYS A 82 -12.17 12.14 -12.49
CA LYS A 82 -12.27 12.09 -11.02
C LYS A 82 -12.91 10.79 -10.53
N ALA A 83 -13.93 10.30 -11.24
CA ALA A 83 -14.58 9.03 -10.92
C ALA A 83 -13.58 7.86 -11.07
N ASP A 84 -12.78 7.85 -12.14
CA ASP A 84 -11.74 6.86 -12.36
C ASP A 84 -10.64 6.91 -11.29
N ALA A 85 -10.15 8.12 -10.94
CA ALA A 85 -9.19 8.31 -9.86
C ALA A 85 -9.74 7.81 -8.51
N LYS A 86 -11.01 8.10 -8.21
CA LYS A 86 -11.66 7.62 -6.99
C LYS A 86 -11.79 6.10 -6.98
N ALA A 87 -12.17 5.46 -8.09
CA ALA A 87 -12.28 4.01 -8.17
C ALA A 87 -10.92 3.33 -7.91
N LYS A 88 -9.82 3.87 -8.46
CA LYS A 88 -8.46 3.38 -8.20
C LYS A 88 -8.04 3.56 -6.75
N ALA A 89 -8.35 4.71 -6.14
CA ALA A 89 -8.09 4.96 -4.73
C ALA A 89 -8.85 3.96 -3.83
N ASP A 90 -10.13 3.72 -4.11
CA ASP A 90 -10.96 2.79 -3.33
C ASP A 90 -10.44 1.34 -3.45
N ALA A 91 -10.02 0.91 -4.65
CA ALA A 91 -9.41 -0.40 -4.86
C ALA A 91 -8.10 -0.56 -4.07
N ALA A 92 -7.25 0.47 -4.06
CA ALA A 92 -6.01 0.45 -3.29
C ALA A 92 -6.26 0.41 -1.77
N LYS A 93 -7.27 1.13 -1.26
CA LYS A 93 -7.65 1.07 0.15
C LYS A 93 -8.17 -0.31 0.55
N GLN A 94 -8.94 -0.97 -0.32
CA GLN A 94 -9.36 -2.36 -0.10
C GLN A 94 -8.16 -3.31 -0.07
N ALA A 95 -7.16 -3.12 -0.95
CA ALA A 95 -5.93 -3.90 -0.91
C ALA A 95 -5.16 -3.70 0.42
N ILE A 96 -5.10 -2.47 0.95
CA ILE A 96 -4.52 -2.18 2.28
C ILE A 96 -5.31 -2.87 3.40
N ASP A 97 -6.64 -2.87 3.33
CA ASP A 97 -7.48 -3.54 4.32
C ASP A 97 -7.25 -5.04 4.34
N ASN A 98 -7.07 -5.63 3.16
CA ASN A 98 -6.78 -7.05 2.99
C ASN A 98 -5.32 -7.42 3.28
N ALA A 99 -4.40 -6.46 3.25
CA ALA A 99 -2.98 -6.70 3.50
C ALA A 99 -2.73 -7.26 4.91
N THR A 100 -1.96 -8.35 4.97
CA THR A 100 -1.68 -9.07 6.21
C THR A 100 -0.28 -8.82 6.76
N THR A 101 0.58 -8.09 6.05
CA THR A 101 1.97 -7.77 6.44
C THR A 101 2.27 -6.29 6.21
N ASN A 102 3.33 -5.76 6.82
CA ASN A 102 3.76 -4.37 6.57
C ASN A 102 4.16 -4.18 5.10
N ASP A 103 4.92 -5.12 4.53
CA ASP A 103 5.35 -5.08 3.13
C ASP A 103 4.16 -5.04 2.16
N ALA A 104 3.10 -5.81 2.45
CA ALA A 104 1.89 -5.81 1.63
C ALA A 104 1.13 -4.48 1.74
N VAL A 105 1.11 -3.85 2.92
CA VAL A 105 0.54 -2.50 3.10
C VAL A 105 1.34 -1.48 2.31
N GLU A 106 2.67 -1.52 2.38
CA GLU A 106 3.54 -0.60 1.65
C GLU A 106 3.44 -0.76 0.14
N LYS A 107 3.41 -2.00 -0.35
CA LYS A 107 3.20 -2.29 -1.77
C LYS A 107 1.84 -1.76 -2.24
N ALA A 108 0.76 -2.04 -1.52
CA ALA A 108 -0.57 -1.55 -1.85
C ALA A 108 -0.66 -0.01 -1.84
N LYS A 109 0.03 0.65 -0.91
CA LYS A 109 0.18 2.11 -0.87
C LYS A 109 0.86 2.62 -2.16
N ASN A 110 2.03 2.09 -2.49
CA ASN A 110 2.82 2.56 -3.64
C ASN A 110 2.11 2.32 -4.97
N ASP A 111 1.53 1.14 -5.15
CA ASP A 111 0.74 0.79 -6.33
C ASP A 111 -0.50 1.69 -6.44
N GLY A 112 -1.17 1.95 -5.32
CA GLY A 112 -2.36 2.80 -5.25
C GLY A 112 -2.07 4.26 -5.61
N VAL A 113 -1.04 4.85 -4.99
CA VAL A 113 -0.59 6.22 -5.29
C VAL A 113 -0.23 6.34 -6.78
N THR A 114 0.57 5.40 -7.30
CA THR A 114 0.97 5.39 -8.73
C THR A 114 -0.25 5.31 -9.65
N SER A 115 -1.19 4.42 -9.34
CA SER A 115 -2.39 4.22 -10.13
C SER A 115 -3.27 5.47 -10.17
N VAL A 116 -3.48 6.12 -9.03
CA VAL A 116 -4.25 7.37 -8.92
C VAL A 116 -3.55 8.50 -9.67
N SER A 117 -2.24 8.70 -9.47
CA SER A 117 -1.49 9.76 -10.14
C SER A 117 -1.46 9.60 -11.67
N SER A 118 -1.49 8.35 -12.16
CA SER A 118 -1.44 8.01 -13.59
C SER A 118 -2.75 8.22 -14.34
N VAL A 119 -3.87 8.51 -13.65
CA VAL A 119 -5.14 8.81 -14.33
C VAL A 119 -4.93 9.97 -15.30
N SER A 120 -5.35 9.81 -16.55
CA SER A 120 -5.25 10.88 -17.54
C SER A 120 -6.64 11.11 -18.14
N PRO A 121 -7.20 12.33 -18.05
CA PRO A 121 -8.47 12.64 -18.68
C PRO A 121 -8.33 12.52 -20.20
N THR A 122 -9.25 11.82 -20.85
CA THR A 122 -9.34 11.76 -22.31
C THR A 122 -10.15 12.95 -22.79
N ALA A 123 -9.50 13.92 -23.41
CA ALA A 123 -10.20 14.98 -24.12
C ALA A 123 -10.85 14.41 -25.40
N GLN A 124 -12.16 14.48 -25.48
CA GLN A 124 -12.90 14.34 -26.73
C GLN A 124 -12.73 15.63 -27.53
N ALA A 125 -12.71 15.52 -28.86
CA ALA A 125 -12.60 16.68 -29.72
C ALA A 125 -13.73 17.66 -29.42
N LYS A 126 -13.40 18.91 -29.04
CA LYS A 126 -14.40 19.98 -28.95
C LYS A 126 -15.10 20.07 -30.31
N PRO A 127 -16.44 20.08 -30.37
CA PRO A 127 -17.12 20.34 -31.63
C PRO A 127 -16.64 21.71 -32.11
N SER A 128 -16.04 21.76 -33.30
CA SER A 128 -15.71 22.99 -34.00
C SER A 128 -17.01 23.80 -34.14
N GLY A 129 -17.07 24.91 -33.41
CA GLY A 129 -18.17 25.88 -33.46
C GLY A 129 -18.25 26.60 -34.79
#